data_AF-A0A7K0L8I9-F1
#
_entry.id   AF-A0A7K0L8I9-F1
#
_cell.length_a   1.000
_cell.length_b   1.000
_cell.length_c   1.000
_cell.angle_alpha   90.00
_cell.angle_beta   90.00
_cell.angle_gamma   90.00
#
_symmetry.space_group_name_H-M   'P 1'
#
loop_
_entity.id
_entity.type
_entity.pdbx_description
1 polymer ?
#
loop_
_entity_poly.entity_id
_entity_poly.type
_entity_poly.pdbx_seq_one_letter_code
_entity_poly.pdbx_strand_id
1 'polypeptide(L)'
;STYVRKPPYFDGMPRNPKPVTDISGARVLAILGDSVTTDHISPAGNIKADSPAGKYLAAHGVDRTDFNSYGSRRGNHEVMIRGTFANIRLKNLLLDGVEGGFTRNFLNNGEPESIFDASTAYQNAGVPLVILAGKEYGSGSSRDWAAKGTALLGVRAVVAESFERIHRSNLIGMGVLPLQFHDGENATSLGLTGTEEFAISGIVELNEGKTPTQVRVTADGKSFTAKVRIDTPGEADYFRHGGIMQYVLRSLL
;
A
#
# COMPACT_ATOMS: atom_id res chain seq x y z
N SER A 1 8.61 15.10 -19.43
CA SER A 1 9.70 14.10 -19.29
C SER A 1 9.12 12.75 -18.87
N THR A 2 9.69 11.64 -19.34
CA THR A 2 9.36 10.26 -18.92
C THR A 2 10.32 9.73 -17.83
N TYR A 3 11.26 10.56 -17.37
CA TYR A 3 12.21 10.25 -16.29
C TYR A 3 11.92 11.02 -15.00
N VAL A 4 11.48 12.28 -15.11
CA VAL A 4 11.20 13.14 -13.96
C VAL A 4 9.80 13.73 -14.11
N ARG A 5 8.96 13.54 -13.08
CA ARG A 5 7.61 14.13 -13.00
C ARG A 5 7.31 14.60 -11.58
N LYS A 6 6.63 15.75 -11.46
CA LYS A 6 6.15 16.26 -10.17
C LYS A 6 5.16 15.25 -9.58
N PRO A 7 5.43 14.64 -8.41
CA PRO A 7 4.52 13.70 -7.78
C PRO A 7 3.35 14.42 -7.09
N PRO A 8 2.20 13.72 -6.88
CA PRO A 8 0.98 14.33 -6.38
C PRO A 8 0.93 14.47 -4.84
N TYR A 9 2.05 14.30 -4.13
CA TYR A 9 2.07 14.20 -2.65
C TYR A 9 1.46 15.39 -1.90
N PHE A 10 1.44 16.56 -2.53
CA PHE A 10 0.98 17.82 -1.94
C PHE A 10 -0.25 18.40 -2.65
N ASP A 11 -0.78 17.71 -3.66
CA ASP A 11 -1.90 18.23 -4.43
C ASP A 11 -3.15 18.31 -3.55
N GLY A 12 -3.77 19.49 -3.47
CA GLY A 12 -4.92 19.74 -2.59
C GLY A 12 -4.63 19.65 -1.09
N MET A 13 -3.36 19.66 -0.67
CA MET A 13 -2.99 19.56 0.75
C MET A 13 -3.43 20.82 1.53
N PRO A 14 -4.30 20.70 2.54
CA PRO A 14 -4.69 21.83 3.37
C PRO A 14 -3.55 22.27 4.31
N ARG A 15 -3.56 23.56 4.68
CA ARG A 15 -2.59 24.15 5.64
C ARG A 15 -2.57 23.39 6.95
N ASN A 16 -3.74 23.14 7.54
CA ASN A 16 -3.88 22.33 8.74
C ASN A 16 -4.15 20.86 8.38
N PRO A 17 -3.64 19.89 9.15
CA PRO A 17 -3.95 18.48 8.91
C PRO A 17 -5.45 18.21 9.05
N LYS A 18 -5.97 17.32 8.20
CA LYS A 18 -7.32 16.77 8.39
C LYS A 18 -7.28 15.80 9.58
N PRO A 19 -8.36 15.69 10.37
CA PRO A 19 -8.45 14.68 11.41
C PRO A 19 -8.23 13.26 10.84
N VAL A 20 -7.58 12.41 11.63
CA VAL A 20 -7.52 10.97 11.35
C VAL A 20 -8.94 10.42 11.40
N THR A 21 -9.32 9.62 10.41
CA THR A 21 -10.61 8.95 10.35
C THR A 21 -10.43 7.45 10.40
N ASP A 22 -11.43 6.76 10.93
CA ASP A 22 -11.59 5.32 10.73
C ASP A 22 -11.69 4.97 9.24
N ILE A 23 -11.46 3.69 8.92
CA ILE A 23 -11.55 3.16 7.56
C ILE A 23 -12.82 2.31 7.49
N SER A 24 -13.69 2.57 6.52
CA SER A 24 -14.90 1.78 6.28
C SER A 24 -15.00 1.43 4.80
N GLY A 25 -15.67 0.33 4.49
CA GLY A 25 -15.92 -0.07 3.09
C GLY A 25 -14.68 -0.52 2.33
N ALA A 26 -13.60 -0.92 3.01
CA ALA A 26 -12.34 -1.22 2.34
C ALA A 26 -12.34 -2.60 1.68
N ARG A 27 -11.62 -2.74 0.57
CA ARG A 27 -11.43 -4.03 -0.11
C ARG A 27 -9.96 -4.46 -0.05
N VAL A 28 -9.74 -5.78 -0.03
CA VAL A 28 -8.38 -6.33 -0.04
C VAL A 28 -7.79 -6.24 -1.44
N LEU A 29 -6.70 -5.48 -1.57
CA LEU A 29 -5.95 -5.38 -2.83
C LEU A 29 -5.06 -6.60 -3.05
N ALA A 30 -4.48 -7.15 -1.98
CA ALA A 30 -3.64 -8.34 -2.04
C ALA A 30 -3.64 -9.08 -0.70
N ILE A 31 -3.58 -10.41 -0.77
CA ILE A 31 -3.19 -11.26 0.35
C ILE A 31 -1.82 -11.84 0.01
N LEU A 32 -0.84 -11.54 0.85
CA LEU A 32 0.56 -11.87 0.61
C LEU A 32 1.05 -12.86 1.68
N GLY A 33 1.96 -13.76 1.28
CA GLY A 33 2.57 -14.71 2.19
C GLY A 33 3.66 -14.10 3.07
N ASP A 34 4.51 -14.99 3.60
CA ASP A 34 5.67 -14.61 4.42
C ASP A 34 6.81 -14.01 3.58
N SER A 35 7.65 -13.22 4.26
CA SER A 35 8.92 -12.66 3.78
C SER A 35 8.79 -11.93 2.43
N VAL A 36 7.69 -11.20 2.24
CA VAL A 36 7.51 -10.33 1.08
C VAL A 36 8.51 -9.17 1.16
N THR A 37 9.61 -9.31 0.42
CA THR A 37 10.65 -8.28 0.35
C THR A 37 10.20 -6.97 -0.32
N THR A 38 10.91 -5.89 -0.06
CA THR A 38 10.74 -4.61 -0.77
C THR A 38 10.97 -4.70 -2.28
N ASP A 39 11.68 -5.71 -2.79
CA ASP A 39 11.83 -5.94 -4.24
C ASP A 39 10.56 -6.55 -4.85
N HIS A 40 9.79 -7.33 -4.08
CA HIS A 40 8.45 -7.77 -4.48
C HIS A 40 7.48 -6.58 -4.55
N ILE A 41 7.56 -5.67 -3.57
CA ILE A 41 6.68 -4.48 -3.47
C ILE A 41 7.08 -3.42 -4.52
N SER A 42 8.38 -3.18 -4.71
CA SER A 42 8.91 -2.15 -5.61
C SER A 42 10.10 -2.72 -6.40
N PRO A 43 9.86 -3.50 -7.46
CA PRO A 43 10.92 -4.07 -8.30
C PRO A 43 11.79 -2.97 -8.92
N ALA A 44 13.08 -3.26 -9.10
CA ALA A 44 14.03 -2.34 -9.74
C ALA A 44 14.46 -2.79 -11.15
N GLY A 45 14.07 -4.00 -11.57
CA GLY A 45 14.49 -4.61 -12.83
C GLY A 45 13.80 -4.06 -14.08
N ASN A 46 13.92 -4.81 -15.17
CA ASN A 46 13.41 -4.41 -16.49
C ASN A 46 11.88 -4.26 -16.51
N ILE A 47 11.41 -3.27 -17.26
CA ILE A 47 9.99 -3.03 -17.47
C ILE A 47 9.50 -3.89 -18.65
N LYS A 48 8.55 -4.78 -18.40
CA LYS A 48 7.96 -5.61 -19.47
C LYS A 48 7.04 -4.79 -20.37
N ALA A 49 7.01 -5.11 -21.66
CA ALA A 49 6.25 -4.37 -22.66
C ALA A 49 4.73 -4.38 -22.41
N ASP A 50 4.22 -5.51 -21.95
CA ASP A 50 2.81 -5.79 -21.65
C ASP A 50 2.38 -5.34 -20.25
N SER A 51 3.32 -4.91 -19.39
CA SER A 51 3.01 -4.38 -18.07
C SER A 51 2.32 -3.01 -18.13
N PRO A 52 1.58 -2.58 -17.08
CA PRO A 52 0.99 -1.24 -17.04
C PRO A 52 2.02 -0.13 -17.28
N ALA A 53 3.22 -0.24 -16.69
CA ALA A 53 4.31 0.71 -16.90
C ALA A 53 4.81 0.72 -18.35
N GLY A 54 4.91 -0.46 -18.99
CA GLY A 54 5.29 -0.59 -20.39
C GLY A 54 4.28 0.05 -21.33
N LYS A 55 2.97 -0.24 -21.12
CA LYS A 55 1.88 0.39 -21.88
C LYS A 55 1.89 1.91 -21.72
N TYR A 56 2.12 2.41 -20.50
CA TYR A 56 2.26 3.85 -20.24
C TYR A 56 3.44 4.47 -21.01
N LEU A 57 4.61 3.84 -21.00
CA LEU A 57 5.79 4.34 -21.71
C LEU A 57 5.58 4.35 -23.23
N ALA A 58 5.02 3.29 -23.79
CA ALA A 58 4.67 3.20 -25.22
C ALA A 58 3.67 4.30 -25.62
N ALA A 59 2.62 4.51 -24.82
CA ALA A 59 1.65 5.58 -25.05
C ALA A 59 2.26 6.99 -24.99
N HIS A 60 3.44 7.14 -24.39
CA HIS A 60 4.21 8.39 -24.33
C HIS A 60 5.38 8.42 -25.34
N GLY A 61 5.35 7.56 -26.36
CA GLY A 61 6.32 7.56 -27.46
C GLY A 61 7.72 7.08 -27.09
N VAL A 62 7.85 6.28 -26.02
CA VAL A 62 9.13 5.65 -25.67
C VAL A 62 9.22 4.31 -26.40
N ASP A 63 10.32 4.07 -27.10
CA ASP A 63 10.58 2.79 -27.76
C ASP A 63 10.86 1.69 -26.74
N ARG A 64 10.48 0.45 -27.07
CA ARG A 64 10.61 -0.71 -26.16
C ARG A 64 12.04 -0.92 -25.67
N THR A 65 13.04 -0.67 -26.51
CA THR A 65 14.47 -0.76 -26.16
C THR A 65 14.88 0.28 -25.10
N ASP A 66 14.15 1.40 -25.04
CA ASP A 66 14.42 2.53 -24.17
C ASP A 66 13.58 2.52 -22.90
N PHE A 67 12.76 1.49 -22.67
CA PHE A 67 12.00 1.34 -21.43
C PHE A 67 12.90 1.37 -20.20
N ASN A 68 14.09 0.77 -20.33
CA ASN A 68 15.09 0.68 -19.28
C ASN A 68 14.50 -0.08 -18.06
N SER A 69 14.90 0.28 -16.85
CA SER A 69 14.52 -0.39 -15.60
C SER A 69 13.62 0.48 -14.74
N TYR A 70 12.85 -0.13 -13.83
CA TYR A 70 12.14 0.63 -12.80
C TYR A 70 13.10 1.50 -11.98
N GLY A 71 14.32 1.02 -11.71
CA GLY A 71 15.35 1.77 -11.01
C GLY A 71 15.71 3.10 -11.68
N SER A 72 15.82 3.13 -13.02
CA SER A 72 16.13 4.37 -13.76
C SER A 72 14.93 5.31 -13.89
N ARG A 73 13.71 4.83 -13.62
CA ARG A 73 12.45 5.59 -13.73
C ARG A 73 11.95 6.13 -12.38
N ARG A 74 12.75 6.03 -11.30
CA ARG A 74 12.35 6.42 -9.92
C ARG A 74 11.91 7.88 -9.76
N GLY A 75 12.34 8.78 -10.65
CA GLY A 75 11.89 10.17 -10.67
C GLY A 75 10.51 10.39 -11.29
N ASN A 76 9.90 9.35 -11.86
CA ASN A 76 8.62 9.39 -12.54
C ASN A 76 7.60 8.53 -11.80
N HIS A 77 6.77 9.18 -10.98
CA HIS A 77 5.75 8.49 -10.18
C HIS A 77 4.77 7.66 -11.03
N GLU A 78 4.42 8.11 -12.24
CA GLU A 78 3.51 7.38 -13.13
C GLU A 78 4.02 5.97 -13.46
N VAL A 79 5.33 5.83 -13.68
CA VAL A 79 5.96 4.53 -13.96
C VAL A 79 6.07 3.71 -12.69
N MET A 80 6.44 4.35 -11.57
CA MET A 80 6.72 3.63 -10.34
C MET A 80 5.46 3.12 -9.64
N ILE A 81 4.34 3.86 -9.67
CA ILE A 81 3.05 3.38 -9.16
C ILE A 81 2.62 2.14 -9.97
N ARG A 82 2.74 2.21 -11.30
CA ARG A 82 2.47 1.07 -12.22
C ARG A 82 3.40 -0.12 -12.02
N GLY A 83 4.59 0.12 -11.46
CA GLY A 83 5.55 -0.91 -11.09
C GLY A 83 5.36 -1.46 -9.69
N THR A 84 4.52 -0.85 -8.86
CA THR A 84 4.33 -1.28 -7.48
C THR A 84 3.57 -2.61 -7.48
N PHE A 85 4.12 -3.58 -6.75
CA PHE A 85 3.73 -4.99 -6.76
C PHE A 85 3.82 -5.67 -8.15
N ALA A 86 4.52 -5.08 -9.12
CA ALA A 86 4.64 -5.67 -10.47
C ALA A 86 5.74 -6.73 -10.60
N ASN A 87 6.30 -7.21 -9.48
CA ASN A 87 7.36 -8.21 -9.51
C ASN A 87 6.81 -9.53 -10.06
N ILE A 88 7.54 -10.14 -11.00
CA ILE A 88 7.13 -11.37 -11.69
C ILE A 88 7.03 -12.59 -10.75
N ARG A 89 7.66 -12.53 -9.56
CA ARG A 89 7.66 -13.59 -8.55
C ARG A 89 6.70 -13.30 -7.39
N LEU A 90 6.00 -12.16 -7.42
CA LEU A 90 5.01 -11.87 -6.39
C LEU A 90 3.91 -12.93 -6.44
N LYS A 91 3.53 -13.46 -5.27
CA LYS A 91 2.41 -14.39 -5.12
C LYS A 91 1.31 -13.71 -4.33
N ASN A 92 0.19 -13.47 -5.00
CA ASN A 92 -1.01 -12.96 -4.36
C ASN A 92 -1.98 -14.12 -4.14
N LEU A 93 -2.25 -14.43 -2.87
CA LEU A 93 -3.08 -15.57 -2.44
C LEU A 93 -4.57 -15.38 -2.75
N LEU A 94 -4.97 -14.22 -3.29
CA LEU A 94 -6.27 -14.07 -3.94
C LEU A 94 -6.37 -14.88 -5.25
N LEU A 95 -5.24 -15.25 -5.86
CA LEU A 95 -5.19 -15.98 -7.12
C LEU A 95 -4.57 -17.37 -6.91
N ASP A 96 -5.14 -18.35 -7.60
CA ASP A 96 -4.71 -19.75 -7.47
C ASP A 96 -3.46 -20.02 -8.31
N GLY A 97 -2.29 -19.98 -7.67
CA GLY A 97 -1.01 -20.35 -8.29
C GLY A 97 -0.47 -19.34 -9.31
N VAL A 98 -1.02 -18.12 -9.36
CA VAL A 98 -0.57 -17.06 -10.27
C VAL A 98 0.60 -16.30 -9.64
N GLU A 99 1.72 -16.23 -10.37
CA GLU A 99 2.84 -15.34 -10.06
C GLU A 99 2.78 -14.07 -10.92
N GLY A 100 3.18 -12.94 -10.33
CA GLY A 100 3.22 -11.64 -10.97
C GLY A 100 2.39 -10.58 -10.25
N GLY A 101 2.38 -9.37 -10.81
CA GLY A 101 1.66 -8.23 -10.25
C GLY A 101 0.17 -8.23 -10.55
N PHE A 102 -0.51 -9.31 -10.19
CA PHE A 102 -1.93 -9.52 -10.45
C PHE A 102 -2.74 -9.63 -9.16
N THR A 103 -4.02 -9.31 -9.25
CA THR A 103 -5.00 -9.46 -8.17
C THR A 103 -6.39 -9.74 -8.71
N ARG A 104 -7.36 -10.00 -7.83
CA ARG A 104 -8.79 -10.04 -8.17
C ARG A 104 -9.43 -8.68 -7.93
N ASN A 105 -10.08 -8.14 -8.95
CA ASN A 105 -10.88 -6.93 -8.80
C ASN A 105 -12.36 -7.27 -8.61
N PHE A 106 -12.86 -7.12 -7.39
CA PHE A 106 -14.24 -7.43 -7.05
C PHE A 106 -15.25 -6.40 -7.58
N LEU A 107 -14.83 -5.22 -8.03
CA LEU A 107 -15.70 -4.32 -8.79
C LEU A 107 -15.95 -4.82 -10.22
N ASN A 108 -15.12 -5.73 -10.71
CA ASN A 108 -15.21 -6.37 -12.02
C ASN A 108 -15.39 -7.89 -11.86
N ASN A 109 -16.36 -8.29 -11.03
CA ASN A 109 -16.74 -9.70 -10.79
C ASN A 109 -15.62 -10.62 -10.27
N GLY A 110 -14.50 -10.07 -9.77
CA GLY A 110 -13.36 -10.85 -9.28
C GLY A 110 -12.40 -11.32 -10.40
N GLU A 111 -12.50 -10.74 -11.60
CA GLU A 111 -11.61 -11.03 -12.71
C GLU A 111 -10.15 -10.71 -12.36
N PRO A 112 -9.19 -11.59 -12.75
CA PRO A 112 -7.78 -11.30 -12.58
C PRO A 112 -7.32 -10.13 -13.45
N GLU A 113 -6.69 -9.13 -12.84
CA GLU A 113 -6.08 -8.02 -13.57
C GLU A 113 -4.82 -7.53 -12.85
N SER A 114 -4.12 -6.53 -13.44
CA SER A 114 -2.93 -6.00 -12.79
C SER A 114 -3.30 -5.26 -11.50
N ILE A 115 -2.43 -5.31 -10.49
CA ILE A 115 -2.65 -4.60 -9.22
C ILE A 115 -2.87 -3.10 -9.46
N PHE A 116 -2.14 -2.51 -10.43
CA PHE A 116 -2.31 -1.11 -10.79
C PHE A 116 -3.72 -0.81 -11.33
N ASP A 117 -4.20 -1.61 -12.28
CA ASP A 117 -5.50 -1.39 -12.92
C ASP A 117 -6.64 -1.58 -11.90
N ALA A 118 -6.58 -2.65 -11.09
CA ALA A 118 -7.52 -2.88 -9.99
C ALA A 118 -7.52 -1.69 -9.00
N SER A 119 -6.34 -1.23 -8.59
CA SER A 119 -6.22 -0.10 -7.67
C SER A 119 -6.83 1.19 -8.23
N THR A 120 -6.72 1.40 -9.55
CA THR A 120 -7.29 2.56 -10.24
C THR A 120 -8.82 2.47 -10.24
N ALA A 121 -9.37 1.29 -10.50
CA ALA A 121 -10.82 1.04 -10.45
C ALA A 121 -11.40 1.34 -9.06
N TYR A 122 -10.75 0.86 -7.99
CA TYR A 122 -11.19 1.12 -6.62
C TYR A 122 -11.08 2.60 -6.23
N GLN A 123 -9.99 3.28 -6.61
CA GLN A 123 -9.85 4.72 -6.37
C GLN A 123 -10.94 5.54 -7.09
N ASN A 124 -11.26 5.19 -8.34
CA ASN A 124 -12.36 5.84 -9.09
C ASN A 124 -13.73 5.60 -8.44
N ALA A 125 -13.93 4.45 -7.79
CA ALA A 125 -15.14 4.12 -7.05
C ALA A 125 -15.16 4.70 -5.62
N GLY A 126 -14.08 5.37 -5.17
CA GLY A 126 -13.96 5.88 -3.80
C GLY A 126 -13.82 4.79 -2.73
N VAL A 127 -13.40 3.58 -3.13
CA VAL A 127 -13.26 2.41 -2.24
C VAL A 127 -11.84 2.36 -1.68
N PRO A 128 -11.66 2.44 -0.35
CA PRO A 128 -10.34 2.32 0.26
C PRO A 128 -9.79 0.89 0.13
N LEU A 129 -8.46 0.76 0.12
CA LEU A 129 -7.80 -0.53 -0.02
C LEU A 129 -7.02 -0.93 1.22
N VAL A 130 -6.95 -2.24 1.47
CA VAL A 130 -6.08 -2.84 2.50
C VAL A 130 -5.25 -3.97 1.91
N ILE A 131 -4.13 -4.29 2.54
CA ILE A 131 -3.32 -5.49 2.23
C ILE A 131 -3.29 -6.38 3.46
N LEU A 132 -3.44 -7.68 3.25
CA LEU A 132 -3.14 -8.69 4.26
C LEU A 132 -1.78 -9.33 3.93
N ALA A 133 -0.94 -9.56 4.93
CA ALA A 133 0.39 -10.14 4.73
C ALA A 133 0.77 -11.13 5.84
N GLY A 134 1.69 -12.03 5.53
CA GLY A 134 2.31 -12.93 6.49
C GLY A 134 3.39 -12.23 7.33
N LYS A 135 4.42 -12.99 7.68
CA LYS A 135 5.56 -12.55 8.51
C LYS A 135 6.57 -11.75 7.71
N GLU A 136 7.32 -10.90 8.40
CA GLU A 136 8.46 -10.14 7.86
C GLU A 136 8.10 -9.30 6.62
N TYR A 137 6.90 -8.73 6.61
CA TYR A 137 6.43 -7.91 5.49
C TYR A 137 7.34 -6.69 5.29
N GLY A 138 7.86 -6.54 4.07
CA GLY A 138 8.76 -5.47 3.68
C GLY A 138 10.24 -5.71 4.01
N SER A 139 10.66 -6.97 4.12
CA SER A 139 12.08 -7.31 4.38
C SER A 139 13.03 -6.93 3.23
N GLY A 140 14.34 -6.93 3.52
CA GLY A 140 15.39 -6.66 2.54
C GLY A 140 15.81 -5.20 2.43
N SER A 141 16.41 -4.83 1.29
CA SER A 141 16.97 -3.49 1.08
C SER A 141 15.90 -2.39 1.18
N SER A 142 16.15 -1.31 1.93
CA SER A 142 15.19 -0.20 2.01
C SER A 142 14.96 0.44 0.63
N ARG A 143 13.69 0.53 0.22
CA ARG A 143 13.27 1.14 -1.04
C ARG A 143 12.12 2.09 -0.75
N ASP A 144 12.33 3.38 -1.01
CA ASP A 144 11.34 4.42 -0.75
C ASP A 144 10.00 4.17 -1.48
N TRP A 145 10.09 3.68 -2.72
CA TRP A 145 8.93 3.35 -3.55
C TRP A 145 8.10 2.17 -3.03
N ALA A 146 8.63 1.34 -2.12
CA ALA A 146 7.81 0.28 -1.52
C ALA A 146 6.67 0.87 -0.67
N ALA A 147 6.91 1.96 0.08
CA ALA A 147 5.86 2.65 0.82
C ALA A 147 5.11 3.68 -0.04
N LYS A 148 5.84 4.47 -0.86
CA LYS A 148 5.21 5.50 -1.73
C LYS A 148 4.23 4.86 -2.72
N GLY A 149 4.66 3.77 -3.36
CA GLY A 149 3.83 3.01 -4.29
C GLY A 149 2.58 2.46 -3.61
N THR A 150 2.74 1.81 -2.45
CA THR A 150 1.62 1.29 -1.66
C THR A 150 0.58 2.37 -1.35
N ALA A 151 1.02 3.53 -0.87
CA ALA A 151 0.12 4.66 -0.60
C ALA A 151 -0.55 5.21 -1.87
N LEU A 152 0.19 5.35 -2.97
CA LEU A 152 -0.32 5.89 -4.24
C LEU A 152 -1.22 4.91 -5.02
N LEU A 153 -1.20 3.62 -4.67
CA LEU A 153 -2.23 2.66 -5.09
C LEU A 153 -3.55 2.82 -4.29
N GLY A 154 -3.61 3.73 -3.31
CA GLY A 154 -4.81 3.95 -2.50
C GLY A 154 -4.94 3.02 -1.29
N VAL A 155 -3.87 2.28 -0.94
CA VAL A 155 -3.86 1.44 0.26
C VAL A 155 -3.83 2.32 1.51
N ARG A 156 -4.81 2.11 2.40
CA ARG A 156 -4.99 2.86 3.65
C ARG A 156 -4.43 2.13 4.87
N ALA A 157 -4.38 0.80 4.84
CA ALA A 157 -3.80 -0.01 5.89
C ALA A 157 -3.16 -1.30 5.36
N VAL A 158 -2.17 -1.80 6.09
CA VAL A 158 -1.59 -3.12 5.90
C VAL A 158 -1.76 -3.89 7.21
N VAL A 159 -2.36 -5.09 7.16
CA VAL A 159 -2.49 -5.99 8.30
C VAL A 159 -1.54 -7.17 8.09
N ALA A 160 -0.49 -7.29 8.89
CA ALA A 160 0.53 -8.33 8.73
C ALA A 160 0.73 -9.15 10.01
N GLU A 161 1.29 -10.35 9.89
CA GLU A 161 1.73 -11.10 11.09
C GLU A 161 2.93 -10.41 11.76
N SER A 162 3.84 -9.87 10.94
CA SER A 162 4.94 -9.01 11.41
C SER A 162 5.51 -8.15 10.28
N PHE A 163 6.22 -7.09 10.65
CA PHE A 163 6.85 -6.16 9.71
C PHE A 163 8.36 -6.12 9.91
N GLU A 164 9.10 -5.89 8.83
CA GLU A 164 10.45 -5.34 8.94
C GLU A 164 10.36 -3.90 9.48
N ARG A 165 11.27 -3.55 10.41
CA ARG A 165 11.24 -2.31 11.19
C ARG A 165 11.27 -1.05 10.32
N ILE A 166 12.18 -0.98 9.35
CA ILE A 166 12.34 0.19 8.47
C ILE A 166 11.13 0.32 7.54
N HIS A 167 10.65 -0.79 6.97
CA HIS A 167 9.47 -0.76 6.10
C HIS A 167 8.21 -0.29 6.85
N ARG A 168 8.00 -0.76 8.09
CA ARG A 168 6.91 -0.28 8.96
C ARG A 168 6.93 1.25 9.11
N SER A 169 8.07 1.82 9.46
CA SER A 169 8.20 3.28 9.61
C SER A 169 7.99 4.03 8.29
N ASN A 170 8.41 3.45 7.15
CA ASN A 170 8.17 4.03 5.83
C ASN A 170 6.68 4.07 5.47
N LEU A 171 5.90 3.02 5.80
CA LEU A 171 4.44 3.01 5.59
C LEU A 171 3.77 4.15 6.34
N ILE A 172 4.12 4.35 7.62
CA ILE A 172 3.63 5.46 8.45
C ILE A 172 4.03 6.81 7.85
N GLY A 173 5.28 6.93 7.40
CA GLY A 173 5.78 8.12 6.71
C GLY A 173 5.00 8.48 5.44
N MET A 174 4.27 7.52 4.86
CA MET A 174 3.39 7.72 3.72
C MET A 174 1.89 7.74 4.08
N GLY A 175 1.54 7.73 5.36
CA GLY A 175 0.16 7.76 5.84
C GLY A 175 -0.60 6.43 5.73
N VAL A 176 0.11 5.31 5.53
CA VAL A 176 -0.48 3.96 5.53
C VAL A 176 -0.41 3.38 6.93
N LEU A 177 -1.54 2.89 7.46
CA LEU A 177 -1.65 2.36 8.82
C LEU A 177 -1.09 0.92 8.90
N PRO A 178 0.03 0.67 9.61
CA PRO A 178 0.48 -0.70 9.85
C PRO A 178 -0.26 -1.30 11.06
N LEU A 179 -0.96 -2.40 10.81
CA LEU A 179 -1.65 -3.20 11.80
C LEU A 179 -1.02 -4.59 11.88
N GLN A 180 -0.92 -5.13 13.09
CA GLN A 180 -0.39 -6.46 13.30
C GLN A 180 -1.43 -7.38 13.93
N PHE A 181 -1.59 -8.59 13.40
CA PHE A 181 -2.37 -9.63 14.07
C PHE A 181 -1.82 -9.93 15.47
N HIS A 182 -2.64 -10.49 16.37
CA HIS A 182 -2.11 -11.01 17.63
C HIS A 182 -1.27 -12.27 17.39
N ASP A 183 -0.50 -12.65 18.40
CA ASP A 183 0.45 -13.75 18.28
C ASP A 183 -0.34 -15.07 18.07
N GLY A 184 -0.07 -15.77 16.96
CA GLY A 184 -0.81 -16.96 16.54
C GLY A 184 -2.04 -16.69 15.66
N GLU A 185 -2.40 -15.43 15.43
CA GLU A 185 -3.46 -15.04 14.49
C GLU A 185 -2.88 -14.67 13.11
N ASN A 186 -3.61 -15.00 12.06
CA ASN A 186 -3.35 -14.54 10.70
C ASN A 186 -4.62 -14.62 9.84
N ALA A 187 -4.51 -14.26 8.56
CA ALA A 187 -5.64 -14.31 7.64
C ALA A 187 -6.30 -15.70 7.61
N THR A 188 -5.52 -16.78 7.54
CA THR A 188 -6.03 -18.16 7.48
C THR A 188 -6.72 -18.57 8.79
N SER A 189 -6.12 -18.33 9.95
CA SER A 189 -6.69 -18.75 11.24
C SER A 189 -7.96 -17.99 11.61
N LEU A 190 -8.09 -16.74 11.13
CA LEU A 190 -9.31 -15.94 11.24
C LEU A 190 -10.32 -16.21 10.10
N GLY A 191 -9.98 -17.07 9.15
CA GLY A 191 -10.80 -17.42 8.00
C GLY A 191 -11.09 -16.23 7.08
N LEU A 192 -10.14 -15.29 6.96
CA LEU A 192 -10.20 -14.15 6.05
C LEU A 192 -9.78 -14.62 4.65
N THR A 193 -10.69 -14.48 3.70
CA THR A 193 -10.51 -14.93 2.31
C THR A 193 -10.05 -13.80 1.38
N GLY A 194 -10.21 -12.55 1.83
CA GLY A 194 -9.97 -11.33 1.06
C GLY A 194 -11.13 -10.92 0.17
N THR A 195 -12.22 -11.69 0.16
CA THR A 195 -13.46 -11.33 -0.53
C THR A 195 -14.30 -10.34 0.27
N GLU A 196 -14.03 -10.23 1.57
CA GLU A 196 -14.81 -9.45 2.52
C GLU A 196 -14.63 -7.94 2.34
N GLU A 197 -15.61 -7.18 2.81
CA GLU A 197 -15.48 -5.75 3.06
C GLU A 197 -14.93 -5.49 4.47
N PHE A 198 -13.88 -4.67 4.55
CA PHE A 198 -13.15 -4.39 5.77
C PHE A 198 -13.52 -3.02 6.36
N ALA A 199 -13.66 -2.96 7.68
CA ALA A 199 -13.71 -1.73 8.45
C ALA A 199 -12.70 -1.77 9.60
N ILE A 200 -12.01 -0.66 9.86
CA ILE A 200 -11.03 -0.49 10.93
C ILE A 200 -11.50 0.69 11.79
N SER A 201 -11.79 0.42 13.06
CA SER A 201 -12.36 1.39 13.99
C SER A 201 -11.50 1.58 15.24
N GLY A 202 -11.45 2.82 15.74
CA GLY A 202 -10.72 3.22 16.94
C GLY A 202 -9.42 3.97 16.67
N ILE A 203 -8.98 4.12 15.42
CA ILE A 203 -7.75 4.86 15.10
C ILE A 203 -7.90 6.36 15.32
N VAL A 204 -9.15 6.85 15.36
CA VAL A 204 -9.53 8.24 15.65
C VAL A 204 -9.02 8.75 17.00
N GLU A 205 -8.68 7.87 17.95
CA GLU A 205 -8.06 8.24 19.25
C GLU A 205 -6.75 9.04 19.06
N LEU A 206 -6.07 8.88 17.92
CA LEU A 206 -4.90 9.71 17.55
C LEU A 206 -5.20 11.22 17.57
N ASN A 207 -6.43 11.63 17.28
CA ASN A 207 -6.80 13.04 17.30
C ASN A 207 -6.81 13.63 18.72
N GLU A 208 -6.85 12.79 19.75
CA GLU A 208 -6.79 13.17 21.18
C GLU A 208 -5.35 13.23 21.72
N GLY A 209 -4.35 13.04 20.86
CA GLY A 209 -2.93 13.02 21.24
C GLY A 209 -2.47 11.71 21.87
N LYS A 210 -3.28 10.64 21.77
CA LYS A 210 -2.96 9.30 22.25
C LYS A 210 -2.85 8.33 21.07
N THR A 211 -1.84 7.48 21.07
CA THR A 211 -1.77 6.38 20.10
C THR A 211 -2.52 5.17 20.66
N PRO A 212 -3.62 4.73 20.03
CA PRO A 212 -4.30 3.51 20.45
C PRO A 212 -3.34 2.33 20.31
N THR A 213 -3.31 1.42 21.27
CA THR A 213 -2.45 0.22 21.22
C THR A 213 -3.00 -0.85 20.27
N GLN A 214 -4.31 -0.83 20.05
CA GLN A 214 -5.03 -1.76 19.17
C GLN A 214 -6.28 -1.11 18.59
N VAL A 215 -6.74 -1.64 17.47
CA VAL A 215 -7.99 -1.24 16.80
C VAL A 215 -8.86 -2.46 16.57
N ARG A 216 -10.17 -2.23 16.40
CA ARG A 216 -11.10 -3.29 15.98
C ARG A 216 -11.17 -3.34 14.47
N VAL A 217 -10.94 -4.52 13.90
CA VAL A 217 -11.11 -4.81 12.48
C VAL A 217 -12.36 -5.66 12.31
N THR A 218 -13.22 -5.30 11.36
CA THR A 218 -14.42 -6.07 10.98
C THR A 218 -14.29 -6.45 9.50
N ALA A 219 -14.65 -7.69 9.17
CA ALA A 219 -14.66 -8.25 7.81
C ALA A 219 -15.96 -9.05 7.63
N ASP A 220 -16.94 -8.51 6.91
CA ASP A 220 -18.28 -9.11 6.69
C ASP A 220 -18.90 -9.77 7.93
N GLY A 221 -18.93 -9.04 9.05
CA GLY A 221 -19.51 -9.50 10.31
C GLY A 221 -18.56 -10.31 11.21
N LYS A 222 -17.42 -10.79 10.71
CA LYS A 222 -16.32 -11.27 11.57
C LYS A 222 -15.60 -10.08 12.16
N SER A 223 -15.16 -10.17 13.42
CA SER A 223 -14.33 -9.10 14.01
C SER A 223 -13.21 -9.65 14.86
N PHE A 224 -12.06 -8.97 14.79
CA PHE A 224 -10.86 -9.26 15.56
C PHE A 224 -10.19 -7.93 15.97
N THR A 225 -9.24 -8.00 16.89
CA THR A 225 -8.40 -6.86 17.24
C THR A 225 -7.05 -6.96 16.54
N ALA A 226 -6.46 -5.83 16.17
CA ALA A 226 -5.12 -5.79 15.61
C ALA A 226 -4.29 -4.74 16.36
N LYS A 227 -3.05 -5.08 16.68
CA LYS A 227 -2.09 -4.16 17.32
C LYS A 227 -1.79 -3.01 16.35
N VAL A 228 -1.90 -1.78 16.81
CA VAL A 228 -1.48 -0.61 16.03
C VAL A 228 0.02 -0.47 16.13
N ARG A 229 0.70 -0.48 15.00
CA ARG A 229 2.16 -0.46 14.95
C ARG A 229 2.71 0.93 14.66
N ILE A 230 2.20 1.93 15.37
CA ILE A 230 2.76 3.28 15.48
C ILE A 230 3.49 3.32 16.81
N ASP A 231 4.81 3.18 16.78
CA ASP A 231 5.58 2.78 17.96
C ASP A 231 6.18 3.99 18.72
N THR A 232 6.14 5.19 18.13
CA THR A 232 6.72 6.41 18.73
C THR A 232 5.82 7.64 18.57
N PRO A 233 5.95 8.66 19.43
CA PRO A 233 5.23 9.92 19.28
C PRO A 233 5.48 10.62 17.93
N GLY A 234 6.72 10.62 17.44
CA GLY A 234 7.05 11.22 16.15
C GLY A 234 6.39 10.50 14.96
N GLU A 235 6.27 9.18 15.02
CA GLU A 235 5.49 8.42 14.03
C GLU A 235 4.00 8.76 14.08
N ALA A 236 3.44 8.97 15.28
CA ALA A 236 2.06 9.42 15.44
C ALA A 236 1.86 10.82 14.82
N ASP A 237 2.81 11.74 15.01
CA ASP A 237 2.79 13.07 14.38
C ASP A 237 2.81 12.99 12.86
N TYR A 238 3.68 12.16 12.29
CA TYR A 238 3.72 11.94 10.85
C TYR A 238 2.37 11.42 10.34
N PHE A 239 1.80 10.42 11.01
CA PHE A 239 0.52 9.83 10.61
C PHE A 239 -0.63 10.85 10.69
N ARG A 240 -0.74 11.63 11.77
CA ARG A 240 -1.75 12.69 11.93
C ARG A 240 -1.65 13.77 10.85
N HIS A 241 -0.45 13.98 10.32
CA HIS A 241 -0.22 14.93 9.23
C HIS A 241 -0.44 14.33 7.83
N GLY A 242 -0.80 13.05 7.72
CA GLY A 242 -0.97 12.33 6.46
C GLY A 242 0.36 11.89 5.82
N GLY A 243 1.46 11.94 6.57
CA GLY A 243 2.79 11.54 6.13
C GLY A 243 3.90 12.52 6.58
N ILE A 244 5.15 12.03 6.53
CA ILE A 244 6.33 12.79 6.94
C ILE A 244 6.57 14.01 6.04
N MET A 245 6.32 13.89 4.74
CA MET A 245 6.52 15.00 3.79
C MET A 245 5.57 16.16 4.10
N GLN A 246 4.32 15.86 4.41
CA GLN A 246 3.28 16.82 4.77
C GLN A 246 3.55 17.43 6.14
N TYR A 247 4.04 16.63 7.10
CA TYR A 247 4.48 17.11 8.41
C TYR A 247 5.61 18.14 8.26
N VAL A 248 6.69 17.77 7.57
CA VAL A 248 7.86 18.63 7.38
C VAL A 248 7.47 19.92 6.64
N LEU A 249 6.72 19.83 5.55
CA LEU A 249 6.30 21.03 4.82
C LEU A 249 5.50 21.99 5.71
N ARG A 250 4.58 21.48 6.55
CA ARG A 250 3.82 22.33 7.49
C ARG A 250 4.71 22.97 8.56
N SER A 251 5.77 22.31 9.00
CA SER A 251 6.71 22.88 9.99
C SER A 251 7.57 24.02 9.44
N LEU A 252 7.63 24.19 8.12
CA LEU A 252 8.37 25.24 7.43
C LEU A 252 7.51 26.45 7.02
N LEU A 253 6.18 26.38 7.22
CA LEU A 253 5.17 27.40 6.86
C LEU A 253 4.66 28.17 8.07
#